data_AF-J7GVF4-F1
#
_entry.id   AF-J7GVF4-F1
#
_cell.length_a   1.000
_cell.length_b   1.000
_cell.length_c   1.000
_cell.angle_alpha   90.00
_cell.angle_beta   90.00
_cell.angle_gamma   90.00
#
_symmetry.space_group_name_H-M   'P 1'
#
loop_
_entity.id
_entity.type
_entity.pdbx_description
1 polymer ?
#
loop_
_entity_poly.entity_id
_entity_poly.type
_entity_poly.pdbx_seq_one_letter_code
_entity_poly.pdbx_strand_id
1 'polypeptide(L)'
;GPKANILVSGNEIRQFAWAMIERMNITKVEDGEKDGESTEKEKKDEYIVVFSRSTTRLILNEAELILALAQDFQMRVVTVSLEEQSFPSIVQVISGASMLVSMHGAQLVTSLFLPRGAAVVELFPYAVNPEQYTPYKTLASIPGMDLQYVSWRNTIEENTVAHPDRPWDQGGIAHLEKEEQERIVASKDVPRHLCCRNPEWLFRIYQDTLVDIPSFLEVLKQGLKMRPSLKKSKPASTVHPGRVREPQCQTSVQATNEAKLTVSWQIPWNLKYLKVREVKY
;
A
#
# COMPACT_ATOMS: atom_id res chain seq x y z
N GLY A 1 -2.26 17.08 8.84
CA GLY A 1 -1.49 16.01 9.49
C GLY A 1 -2.43 15.00 10.13
N PRO A 2 -2.02 13.72 10.27
CA PRO A 2 -2.82 12.73 10.99
C PRO A 2 -3.14 13.23 12.40
N LYS A 3 -4.40 13.08 12.83
CA LYS A 3 -4.81 13.45 14.20
C LYS A 3 -4.06 12.54 15.18
N ALA A 4 -3.44 13.10 16.21
CA ALA A 4 -2.58 12.41 17.18
C ALA A 4 -3.19 11.17 17.87
N ASN A 5 -4.50 10.96 17.74
CA ASN A 5 -5.26 9.95 18.50
C ASN A 5 -6.04 8.96 17.61
N ILE A 6 -5.71 8.86 16.32
CA ILE A 6 -6.33 7.86 15.43
C ILE A 6 -5.35 6.69 15.27
N LEU A 7 -5.52 5.66 16.10
CA LEU A 7 -4.79 4.39 16.03
C LEU A 7 -5.56 3.46 15.08
N VAL A 8 -5.43 3.67 13.77
CA VAL A 8 -5.93 2.67 12.79
C VAL A 8 -4.96 1.50 12.79
N SER A 9 -5.45 0.32 13.11
CA SER A 9 -4.72 -0.95 13.04
C SER A 9 -4.80 -1.56 11.64
N GLY A 10 -3.83 -2.40 11.31
CA GLY A 10 -3.84 -3.15 10.04
C GLY A 10 -5.03 -4.10 9.95
N ASN A 11 -5.55 -4.58 11.08
CA ASN A 11 -6.77 -5.38 11.11
C ASN A 11 -8.01 -4.58 10.67
N GLU A 12 -8.16 -3.32 11.10
CA GLU A 12 -9.26 -2.46 10.66
C GLU A 12 -9.14 -2.12 9.18
N ILE A 13 -7.92 -1.88 8.69
CA ILE A 13 -7.66 -1.68 7.26
C ILE A 13 -8.04 -2.92 6.45
N ARG A 14 -7.69 -4.12 6.92
CA ARG A 14 -8.05 -5.38 6.26
C ARG A 14 -9.56 -5.65 6.30
N GLN A 15 -10.25 -5.30 7.39
CA GLN A 15 -11.71 -5.39 7.47
C GLN A 15 -12.37 -4.43 6.45
N PHE A 16 -11.86 -3.21 6.33
CA PHE A 16 -12.31 -2.27 5.30
C PHE A 16 -12.09 -2.83 3.89
N ALA A 17 -10.88 -3.34 3.60
CA ALA A 17 -10.58 -3.95 2.30
C ALA A 17 -11.51 -5.13 1.99
N TRP A 18 -11.81 -5.98 2.98
CA TRP A 18 -12.76 -7.07 2.84
C TRP A 18 -14.19 -6.61 2.56
N ALA A 19 -14.69 -5.61 3.30
CA ALA A 19 -16.01 -5.03 3.05
C ALA A 19 -16.12 -4.41 1.64
N MET A 20 -15.01 -3.86 1.11
CA MET A 20 -14.94 -3.35 -0.26
C MET A 20 -14.99 -4.47 -1.30
N ILE A 21 -14.26 -5.58 -1.06
CA ILE A 21 -14.30 -6.78 -1.92
C ILE A 21 -15.74 -7.33 -2.02
N GLU A 22 -16.43 -7.46 -0.89
CA GLU A 22 -17.82 -7.93 -0.88
C GLU A 22 -18.75 -7.01 -1.67
N ARG A 23 -18.63 -5.69 -1.47
CA ARG A 23 -19.45 -4.70 -2.19
C ARG A 23 -19.17 -4.65 -3.69
N MET A 24 -18.03 -5.17 -4.13
CA MET A 24 -17.70 -5.33 -5.56
C MET A 24 -18.17 -6.67 -6.13
N ASN A 25 -18.85 -7.52 -5.34
CA ASN A 25 -19.26 -8.88 -5.72
C ASN A 25 -18.08 -9.77 -6.16
N ILE A 26 -16.91 -9.54 -5.56
CA ILE A 26 -15.70 -10.33 -5.82
C ILE A 26 -15.78 -11.59 -4.96
N THR A 27 -16.12 -12.71 -5.57
CA THR A 27 -16.10 -14.01 -4.89
C THR A 27 -14.65 -14.41 -4.66
N LYS A 28 -14.27 -14.59 -3.39
CA LYS A 28 -13.08 -15.38 -3.11
C LYS A 28 -13.37 -16.81 -3.56
N VAL A 29 -12.44 -17.41 -4.28
CA VAL A 29 -12.39 -18.87 -4.37
C VAL A 29 -12.12 -19.31 -2.94
N GLU A 30 -13.17 -19.70 -2.22
CA GLU A 30 -13.04 -20.24 -0.87
C GLU A 30 -12.16 -21.48 -0.97
N ASP A 31 -11.03 -21.46 -0.26
CA ASP A 31 -10.32 -22.67 0.10
C ASP A 31 -11.36 -23.56 0.80
N GLY A 32 -11.76 -24.66 0.15
CA GLY A 32 -12.74 -25.57 0.71
C GLY A 32 -12.26 -26.10 2.06
N GLU A 33 -12.83 -25.59 3.15
CA GLU A 33 -12.89 -26.31 4.42
C GLU A 33 -13.81 -27.52 4.22
N LYS A 34 -13.28 -28.58 3.62
CA LYS A 34 -13.77 -29.93 3.86
C LYS A 34 -12.76 -30.58 4.78
N ASP A 35 -13.19 -30.75 6.03
CA ASP A 35 -12.64 -31.75 6.95
C ASP A 35 -12.64 -33.10 6.22
N GLY A 36 -11.47 -33.48 5.72
CA GLY A 36 -11.30 -34.64 4.87
C GLY A 36 -9.82 -34.91 4.69
N GLU A 37 -9.34 -35.87 5.46
CA GLU A 37 -8.00 -36.43 5.39
C GLU A 37 -7.79 -37.04 3.99
N SER A 38 -7.22 -36.27 3.06
CA SER A 38 -6.75 -36.78 1.77
C SER A 38 -5.48 -36.06 1.33
N THR A 39 -4.45 -36.88 1.21
CA THR A 39 -3.14 -36.71 0.58
C THR A 39 -3.13 -35.87 -0.69
N GLU A 40 -2.02 -35.13 -0.86
CA GLU A 40 -1.68 -34.19 -1.95
C GLU A 40 -2.20 -32.76 -1.74
N LYS A 41 -1.33 -31.91 -1.17
CA LYS A 41 -1.47 -30.45 -1.24
C LYS A 41 -1.52 -30.07 -2.73
N GLU A 42 -2.71 -29.82 -3.26
CA GLU A 42 -2.86 -29.06 -4.51
C GLU A 42 -2.01 -27.80 -4.35
N LYS A 43 -0.95 -27.68 -5.16
CA LYS A 43 -0.13 -26.46 -5.20
C LYS A 43 -1.09 -25.35 -5.60
N LYS A 44 -1.48 -24.52 -4.64
CA LYS A 44 -2.16 -23.25 -4.89
C LYS A 44 -1.34 -22.54 -5.97
N ASP A 45 -1.96 -22.22 -7.09
CA ASP A 45 -1.29 -21.62 -8.24
C ASP A 45 -0.85 -20.20 -7.85
N GLU A 46 0.36 -20.07 -7.31
CA GLU A 46 0.91 -18.80 -6.83
C GLU A 46 1.30 -17.94 -8.02
N TYR A 47 0.92 -16.66 -7.96
CA TYR A 47 1.24 -15.72 -9.03
C TYR A 47 1.65 -14.36 -8.50
N ILE A 48 2.44 -13.69 -9.34
CA ILE A 48 2.92 -12.33 -9.16
C ILE A 48 2.08 -11.42 -10.04
N VAL A 49 1.70 -10.26 -9.52
CA VAL A 49 1.01 -9.22 -10.29
C VAL A 49 1.99 -8.10 -10.60
N VAL A 50 2.08 -7.70 -11.86
CA VAL A 50 2.85 -6.55 -12.32
C VAL A 50 1.87 -5.49 -12.81
N PHE A 51 1.96 -4.27 -12.27
CA PHE A 51 1.20 -3.14 -12.79
C PHE A 51 1.89 -2.58 -14.03
N SER A 52 1.22 -2.69 -15.17
CA SER A 52 1.60 -2.04 -16.41
C SER A 52 1.00 -0.63 -16.51
N ARG A 53 1.61 0.20 -17.35
CA ARG A 53 1.18 1.56 -17.68
C ARG A 53 1.45 1.85 -19.14
N SER A 54 0.64 2.73 -19.72
CA SER A 54 0.75 3.17 -21.11
C SER A 54 1.05 4.65 -21.27
N THR A 55 0.91 5.45 -20.19
CA THR A 55 1.02 6.91 -20.26
C THR A 55 2.28 7.48 -19.62
N THR A 56 2.57 7.14 -18.36
CA THR A 56 3.68 7.73 -17.60
C THR A 56 4.32 6.74 -16.63
N ARG A 57 5.63 6.92 -16.37
CA ARG A 57 6.44 6.05 -15.49
C ARG A 57 6.40 4.61 -15.98
N LEU A 58 6.70 4.44 -17.26
CA LEU A 58 6.71 3.15 -17.93
C LEU A 58 7.89 2.31 -17.44
N ILE A 59 7.68 0.99 -17.39
CA ILE A 59 8.76 0.01 -17.31
C ILE A 59 9.12 -0.34 -18.75
N LEU A 60 10.27 0.13 -19.24
CA LEU A 60 10.63 0.06 -20.66
C LEU A 60 10.89 -1.37 -21.14
N ASN A 61 11.39 -2.24 -20.25
CA ASN A 61 11.63 -3.66 -20.49
C ASN A 61 10.66 -4.55 -19.71
N GLU A 62 9.37 -4.22 -19.70
CA GLU A 62 8.34 -4.94 -18.93
C GLU A 62 8.32 -6.45 -19.23
N ALA A 63 8.49 -6.85 -20.50
CA ALA A 63 8.52 -8.26 -20.90
C ALA A 63 9.71 -9.02 -20.28
N GLU A 64 10.88 -8.39 -20.21
CA GLU A 64 12.07 -8.99 -19.58
C GLU A 64 11.86 -9.13 -18.06
N LEU A 65 11.27 -8.11 -17.43
CA LEU A 65 10.93 -8.14 -16.01
C LEU A 65 9.95 -9.27 -15.68
N ILE A 66 8.90 -9.42 -16.49
CA ILE A 66 7.90 -10.50 -16.35
C ILE A 66 8.58 -11.87 -16.48
N LEU A 67 9.42 -12.06 -17.50
CA LEU A 67 10.12 -13.33 -17.72
C LEU A 67 11.06 -13.66 -16.55
N ALA A 68 11.83 -12.67 -16.08
CA ALA A 68 12.75 -12.83 -14.97
C ALA A 68 12.03 -13.18 -13.67
N LEU A 69 10.92 -12.50 -13.36
CA LEU A 69 10.08 -12.82 -12.20
C LEU A 69 9.50 -14.23 -12.28
N ALA A 70 8.98 -14.63 -13.45
CA ALA A 70 8.42 -15.96 -13.65
C ALA A 70 9.47 -17.06 -13.43
N GLN A 71 10.69 -16.86 -13.95
CA GLN A 71 11.79 -17.81 -13.84
C GLN A 71 12.38 -17.88 -12.43
N ASP A 72 12.65 -16.75 -11.78
CA ASP A 72 13.34 -16.74 -10.49
C ASP A 72 12.43 -17.25 -9.35
N PHE A 73 11.12 -16.96 -9.43
CA PHE A 73 10.16 -17.37 -8.41
C PHE A 73 9.36 -18.63 -8.75
N GLN A 74 9.45 -19.14 -9.99
CA GLN A 74 8.66 -20.28 -10.47
C GLN A 74 7.15 -20.05 -10.25
N MET A 75 6.71 -18.82 -10.49
CA MET A 75 5.31 -18.37 -10.34
C MET A 75 4.81 -17.84 -11.67
N ARG A 76 3.52 -17.99 -11.93
CA ARG A 76 2.87 -17.31 -13.05
C ARG A 76 2.91 -15.80 -12.80
N VAL A 77 3.08 -15.00 -13.84
CA VAL A 77 3.06 -13.54 -13.74
C VAL A 77 1.85 -13.02 -14.51
N VAL A 78 1.07 -12.14 -13.88
CA VAL A 78 -0.13 -11.52 -14.45
C VAL A 78 0.08 -10.01 -14.51
N THR A 79 -0.20 -9.42 -15.66
CA THR A 79 -0.17 -7.96 -15.82
C THR A 79 -1.57 -7.38 -15.59
N VAL A 80 -1.60 -6.21 -14.95
CA VAL A 80 -2.82 -5.42 -14.74
C VAL A 80 -2.57 -3.96 -15.08
N SER A 81 -3.56 -3.28 -15.63
CA SER A 81 -3.47 -1.86 -15.98
C SER A 81 -4.75 -1.15 -15.55
N LEU A 82 -4.61 -0.03 -14.84
CA LEU A 82 -5.75 0.85 -14.49
C LEU A 82 -6.37 1.52 -15.72
N GLU A 83 -5.63 1.60 -16.82
CA GLU A 83 -6.07 2.24 -18.06
C GLU A 83 -6.92 1.28 -18.91
N GLU A 84 -6.73 -0.03 -18.74
CA GLU A 84 -7.37 -1.07 -19.54
C GLU A 84 -8.42 -1.88 -18.77
N GLN A 85 -8.25 -2.03 -17.46
CA GLN A 85 -9.06 -2.92 -16.62
C GLN A 85 -9.86 -2.14 -15.58
N SER A 86 -11.05 -2.64 -15.28
CA SER A 86 -11.87 -2.07 -14.21
C SER A 86 -11.22 -2.28 -12.84
N PHE A 87 -11.46 -1.35 -11.91
CA PHE A 87 -10.95 -1.48 -10.54
C PHE A 87 -11.39 -2.79 -9.85
N PRO A 88 -12.67 -3.23 -9.92
CA PRO A 88 -13.07 -4.54 -9.39
C PRO A 88 -12.29 -5.72 -9.99
N SER A 89 -12.02 -5.71 -11.29
CA SER A 89 -11.23 -6.76 -11.95
C SER A 89 -9.80 -6.80 -11.41
N ILE A 90 -9.18 -5.62 -11.21
CA ILE A 90 -7.84 -5.52 -10.63
C ILE A 90 -7.84 -6.01 -9.18
N VAL A 91 -8.84 -5.64 -8.38
CA VAL A 91 -8.97 -6.10 -6.99
C VAL A 91 -9.14 -7.61 -6.93
N GLN A 92 -9.92 -8.22 -7.85
CA GLN A 92 -10.08 -9.69 -7.93
C GLN A 92 -8.73 -10.38 -8.14
N VAL A 93 -7.89 -9.86 -9.05
CA VAL A 93 -6.56 -10.42 -9.32
C VAL A 93 -5.60 -10.17 -8.15
N ILE A 94 -5.57 -8.98 -7.58
CA ILE A 94 -4.66 -8.65 -6.48
C ILE A 94 -5.00 -9.42 -5.20
N SER A 95 -6.27 -9.71 -4.96
CA SER A 95 -6.73 -10.38 -3.73
C SER A 95 -6.17 -11.81 -3.55
N GLY A 96 -5.68 -12.43 -4.61
CA GLY A 96 -5.05 -13.75 -4.59
C GLY A 96 -3.54 -13.76 -4.88
N ALA A 97 -2.92 -12.60 -5.09
CA ALA A 97 -1.52 -12.51 -5.51
C ALA A 97 -0.54 -12.74 -4.35
N SER A 98 0.57 -13.42 -4.64
CA SER A 98 1.68 -13.61 -3.69
C SER A 98 2.59 -12.38 -3.61
N MET A 99 2.64 -11.60 -4.70
CA MET A 99 3.48 -10.42 -4.83
C MET A 99 2.84 -9.41 -5.77
N LEU A 100 2.95 -8.12 -5.44
CA LEU A 100 2.59 -7.00 -6.28
C LEU A 100 3.83 -6.18 -6.61
N VAL A 101 4.15 -6.04 -7.90
CA VAL A 101 5.29 -5.28 -8.41
C VAL A 101 4.79 -4.06 -9.17
N SER A 102 5.29 -2.88 -8.84
CA SER A 102 4.86 -1.66 -9.52
C SER A 102 5.83 -0.50 -9.37
N MET A 103 5.91 0.34 -10.41
CA MET A 103 6.47 1.70 -10.27
C MET A 103 5.69 2.50 -9.23
N HIS A 104 6.42 3.29 -8.43
CA HIS A 104 5.87 4.18 -7.42
C HIS A 104 4.67 4.97 -7.97
N GLY A 105 3.55 4.93 -7.27
CA GLY A 105 2.38 5.72 -7.61
C GLY A 105 1.10 5.24 -6.94
N ALA A 106 0.06 6.08 -7.03
CA ALA A 106 -1.22 5.93 -6.34
C ALA A 106 -1.80 4.50 -6.39
N GLN A 107 -1.64 3.81 -7.53
CA GLN A 107 -2.14 2.45 -7.75
C GLN A 107 -1.65 1.41 -6.74
N LEU A 108 -0.47 1.60 -6.12
CA LEU A 108 0.03 0.72 -5.07
C LEU A 108 -0.86 0.71 -3.82
N VAL A 109 -1.84 1.61 -3.70
CA VAL A 109 -2.88 1.56 -2.67
C VAL A 109 -3.69 0.26 -2.75
N THR A 110 -3.76 -0.39 -3.91
CA THR A 110 -4.41 -1.70 -4.04
C THR A 110 -3.71 -2.81 -3.26
N SER A 111 -2.48 -2.59 -2.78
CA SER A 111 -1.81 -3.50 -1.83
C SER A 111 -2.63 -3.76 -0.55
N LEU A 112 -3.59 -2.89 -0.23
CA LEU A 112 -4.60 -3.11 0.81
C LEU A 112 -5.35 -4.45 0.67
N PHE A 113 -5.54 -4.90 -0.57
CA PHE A 113 -6.28 -6.13 -0.89
C PHE A 113 -5.40 -7.38 -0.90
N LEU A 114 -4.08 -7.24 -0.82
CA LEU A 114 -3.17 -8.38 -0.82
C LEU A 114 -3.40 -9.32 0.38
N PRO A 115 -3.26 -10.63 0.21
CA PRO A 115 -3.35 -11.57 1.32
C PRO A 115 -2.21 -11.37 2.32
N ARG A 116 -2.39 -11.87 3.55
CA ARG A 116 -1.31 -11.85 4.56
C ARG A 116 -0.12 -12.67 4.09
N GLY A 117 1.08 -12.17 4.34
CA GLY A 117 2.34 -12.78 3.93
C GLY A 117 2.79 -12.41 2.51
N ALA A 118 1.92 -11.79 1.70
CA ALA A 118 2.25 -11.31 0.36
C ALA A 118 3.23 -10.14 0.42
N ALA A 119 3.92 -9.90 -0.70
CA ALA A 119 4.91 -8.86 -0.85
C ALA A 119 4.44 -7.70 -1.72
N VAL A 120 4.80 -6.48 -1.29
CA VAL A 120 4.73 -5.26 -2.11
C VAL A 120 6.15 -4.93 -2.55
N VAL A 121 6.38 -4.90 -3.85
CA VAL A 121 7.64 -4.52 -4.48
C VAL A 121 7.43 -3.19 -5.19
N GLU A 122 8.03 -2.14 -4.63
CA GLU A 122 7.89 -0.78 -5.11
C GLU A 122 9.16 -0.33 -5.85
N LEU A 123 9.01 0.06 -7.12
CA LEU A 123 10.10 0.52 -7.97
C LEU A 123 10.13 2.06 -7.99
N PHE A 124 11.31 2.64 -7.80
CA PHE A 124 11.53 4.09 -7.84
C PHE A 124 12.40 4.45 -9.04
N PRO A 125 12.03 5.51 -9.80
CA PRO A 125 12.86 6.01 -10.88
C PRO A 125 14.16 6.65 -10.37
N TYR A 126 15.03 7.04 -11.30
CA TYR A 126 16.31 7.65 -10.96
C TYR A 126 16.17 8.92 -10.12
N ALA A 127 17.17 9.18 -9.26
CA ALA A 127 17.20 10.29 -8.30
C ALA A 127 16.07 10.33 -7.26
N VAL A 128 15.10 9.42 -7.27
CA VAL A 128 14.05 9.35 -6.25
C VAL A 128 14.47 8.43 -5.11
N ASN A 129 14.54 8.99 -3.90
CA ASN A 129 14.95 8.26 -2.70
C ASN A 129 13.76 7.52 -2.04
N PRO A 130 13.77 6.16 -1.99
CA PRO A 130 12.70 5.37 -1.39
C PRO A 130 12.40 5.68 0.07
N GLU A 131 13.38 6.18 0.84
CA GLU A 131 13.20 6.48 2.26
C GLU A 131 12.46 7.80 2.53
N GLN A 132 12.30 8.64 1.50
CA GLN A 132 11.61 9.93 1.61
C GLN A 132 10.13 9.87 1.19
N TYR A 133 9.73 8.86 0.42
CA TYR A 133 8.38 8.72 -0.14
C TYR A 133 7.83 7.33 0.18
N THR A 134 7.43 7.15 1.45
CA THR A 134 7.19 5.83 2.04
C THR A 134 5.72 5.48 2.36
N PRO A 135 4.67 6.00 1.66
CA PRO A 135 3.29 5.71 2.07
C PRO A 135 2.96 4.21 2.06
N TYR A 136 3.51 3.45 1.11
CA TYR A 136 3.26 2.00 1.01
C TYR A 136 4.14 1.18 1.95
N LYS A 137 5.37 1.62 2.23
CA LYS A 137 6.18 1.09 3.33
C LYS A 137 5.49 1.27 4.67
N THR A 138 4.93 2.46 4.92
CA THR A 138 4.10 2.73 6.10
C THR A 138 2.92 1.78 6.14
N LEU A 139 2.11 1.70 5.07
CA LEU A 139 0.97 0.80 5.00
C LEU A 139 1.35 -0.64 5.34
N ALA A 140 2.36 -1.20 4.66
CA ALA A 140 2.81 -2.57 4.87
C ALA A 140 3.32 -2.82 6.31
N SER A 141 3.89 -1.80 6.95
CA SER A 141 4.44 -1.87 8.31
C SER A 141 3.40 -1.67 9.41
N ILE A 142 2.16 -1.28 9.10
CA ILE A 142 1.10 -1.14 10.12
C ILE A 142 0.85 -2.51 10.78
N PRO A 143 0.92 -2.62 12.12
CA PRO A 143 0.67 -3.88 12.82
C PRO A 143 -0.68 -4.50 12.42
N GLY A 144 -0.67 -5.76 11.98
CA GLY A 144 -1.84 -6.50 11.49
C GLY A 144 -2.07 -6.43 9.98
N MET A 145 -1.31 -5.61 9.24
CA MET A 145 -1.30 -5.69 7.77
C MET A 145 -0.57 -6.94 7.30
N ASP A 146 0.49 -7.36 7.98
CA ASP A 146 1.24 -8.59 7.70
C ASP A 146 1.68 -8.69 6.24
N LEU A 147 2.14 -7.57 5.66
CA LEU A 147 2.72 -7.52 4.32
C LEU A 147 4.24 -7.42 4.40
N GLN A 148 4.92 -8.03 3.44
CA GLN A 148 6.33 -7.76 3.19
C GLN A 148 6.44 -6.53 2.29
N TYR A 149 7.47 -5.71 2.50
CA TYR A 149 7.73 -4.54 1.67
C TYR A 149 9.18 -4.55 1.23
N VAL A 150 9.39 -4.37 -0.07
CA VAL A 150 10.70 -4.23 -0.70
C VAL A 150 10.64 -3.05 -1.64
N SER A 151 11.68 -2.21 -1.61
CA SER A 151 11.83 -1.10 -2.56
C SER A 151 13.08 -1.30 -3.40
N TRP A 152 12.95 -1.16 -4.71
CA TRP A 152 14.07 -1.08 -5.65
C TRP A 152 14.15 0.35 -6.21
N ARG A 153 15.36 0.88 -6.38
CA ARG A 153 15.61 2.21 -6.94
C ARG A 153 16.48 2.05 -8.17
N ASN A 154 16.12 2.72 -9.26
CA ASN A 154 17.04 2.88 -10.37
C ASN A 154 18.19 3.81 -9.96
N THR A 155 19.42 3.29 -9.98
CA THR A 155 20.65 4.03 -9.69
C THR A 155 21.46 4.36 -10.94
N ILE A 156 21.03 3.87 -12.11
CA ILE A 156 21.71 4.02 -13.39
C ILE A 156 20.98 5.10 -14.20
N GLU A 157 21.68 6.19 -14.50
CA GLU A 157 21.09 7.34 -15.18
C GLU A 157 20.70 6.98 -16.63
N GLU A 158 21.52 6.18 -17.30
CA GLU A 158 21.34 5.69 -18.66
C GLU A 158 20.06 4.84 -18.81
N ASN A 159 19.57 4.27 -17.71
CA ASN A 159 18.34 3.48 -17.65
C ASN A 159 17.08 4.36 -17.48
N THR A 160 17.17 5.65 -17.80
CA THR A 160 16.13 6.63 -17.53
C THR A 160 15.74 7.37 -18.80
N VAL A 161 14.44 7.50 -19.05
CA VAL A 161 13.91 8.37 -20.11
C VAL A 161 13.06 9.46 -19.48
N ALA A 162 13.56 10.69 -19.54
CA ALA A 162 12.86 11.89 -19.09
C ALA A 162 12.08 12.55 -20.23
N HIS A 163 11.07 13.34 -19.87
CA HIS A 163 10.16 13.97 -20.84
C HIS A 163 10.00 15.47 -20.56
N PRO A 164 11.03 16.30 -20.82
CA PRO A 164 11.04 17.72 -20.45
C PRO A 164 9.97 18.55 -21.17
N ASP A 165 9.47 18.09 -22.30
CA ASP A 165 8.47 18.77 -23.13
C ASP A 165 7.01 18.45 -22.76
N ARG A 166 6.78 17.55 -21.80
CA ARG A 166 5.42 17.23 -21.31
C ARG A 166 4.79 18.43 -20.57
N PRO A 167 3.50 18.37 -20.26
CA PRO A 167 2.89 19.28 -19.28
C PRO A 167 3.64 19.27 -17.93
N TRP A 168 3.63 20.39 -17.22
CA TRP A 168 4.38 20.56 -15.97
C TRP A 168 3.97 19.55 -14.88
N ASP A 169 2.70 19.17 -14.86
CA ASP A 169 2.11 18.19 -13.94
C ASP A 169 2.42 16.73 -14.30
N GLN A 170 3.12 16.51 -15.43
CA GLN A 170 3.64 15.23 -15.91
C GLN A 170 5.16 15.23 -16.08
N GLY A 171 5.85 16.13 -15.36
CA GLY A 171 7.31 16.18 -15.28
C GLY A 171 8.00 17.06 -16.33
N GLY A 172 7.25 17.77 -17.16
CA GLY A 172 7.86 18.71 -18.10
C GLY A 172 8.39 19.96 -17.43
N ILE A 173 9.54 20.45 -17.91
CA ILE A 173 10.28 21.57 -17.35
C ILE A 173 10.51 22.71 -18.36
N ALA A 174 10.02 22.58 -19.59
CA ALA A 174 10.17 23.58 -20.65
C ALA A 174 9.62 24.98 -20.29
N HIS A 175 8.71 25.06 -19.31
CA HIS A 175 8.11 26.29 -18.81
C HIS A 175 9.01 27.06 -17.81
N LEU A 176 10.13 26.47 -17.37
CA LEU A 176 11.05 27.06 -16.40
C LEU A 176 12.17 27.83 -17.12
N GLU A 177 12.88 28.69 -16.38
CA GLU A 177 14.09 29.33 -16.87
C GLU A 177 15.17 28.28 -17.19
N LYS A 178 16.01 28.56 -18.20
CA LYS A 178 17.03 27.60 -18.68
C LYS A 178 17.99 27.14 -17.58
N GLU A 179 18.41 28.06 -16.72
CA GLU A 179 19.29 27.75 -15.59
C GLU A 179 18.65 26.74 -14.62
N GLU A 180 17.35 26.88 -14.36
CA GLU A 180 16.62 25.94 -13.51
C GLU A 180 16.43 24.58 -14.19
N GLN A 181 16.20 24.57 -15.51
CA GLN A 181 16.13 23.32 -16.28
C GLN A 181 17.47 22.57 -16.21
N GLU A 182 18.58 23.25 -16.45
CA GLU A 182 19.93 22.68 -16.37
C GLU A 182 20.24 22.15 -14.96
N ARG A 183 19.88 22.91 -13.92
CA ARG A 183 20.02 22.48 -12.51
C ARG A 183 19.22 21.21 -12.23
N ILE A 184 17.96 21.14 -12.66
CA ILE A 184 17.09 19.97 -12.46
C ILE A 184 17.66 18.75 -13.19
N VAL A 185 18.09 18.90 -14.45
CA VAL A 185 18.66 17.81 -15.25
C VAL A 185 19.95 17.28 -14.63
N ALA A 186 20.81 18.15 -14.12
CA ALA A 186 22.07 17.76 -13.49
C ALA A 186 21.93 17.13 -12.09
N SER A 187 20.73 17.19 -11.47
CA SER A 187 20.53 16.69 -10.11
C SER A 187 20.57 15.16 -10.01
N LYS A 188 21.07 14.61 -8.90
CA LYS A 188 21.23 13.15 -8.70
C LYS A 188 20.39 12.59 -7.57
N ASP A 189 19.77 13.47 -6.77
CA ASP A 189 18.82 13.11 -5.73
C ASP A 189 17.85 14.27 -5.56
N VAL A 190 16.56 13.97 -5.40
CA VAL A 190 15.54 15.00 -5.14
C VAL A 190 15.58 15.37 -3.66
N PRO A 191 15.87 16.63 -3.31
CA PRO A 191 15.83 17.08 -1.92
C PRO A 191 14.42 16.95 -1.31
N ARG A 192 14.35 16.92 0.02
CA ARG A 192 13.08 17.00 0.73
C ARG A 192 12.37 18.29 0.36
N HIS A 193 11.10 18.16 0.00
CA HIS A 193 10.27 19.26 -0.45
C HIS A 193 8.85 19.09 0.07
N LEU A 194 8.06 20.17 0.03
CA LEU A 194 6.63 20.07 0.27
C LEU A 194 5.95 19.56 -1.00
N CYS A 195 5.10 18.54 -0.82
CA CYS A 195 4.52 17.81 -1.94
C CYS A 195 3.87 18.69 -3.00
N CYS A 196 3.97 18.12 -4.21
CA CYS A 196 2.97 18.03 -5.27
C CYS A 196 3.18 19.00 -6.42
N ARG A 197 3.98 20.05 -6.23
CA ARG A 197 4.26 21.05 -7.29
C ARG A 197 5.73 21.39 -7.43
N ASN A 198 6.63 20.65 -6.77
CA ASN A 198 8.05 20.85 -6.95
C ASN A 198 8.48 20.33 -8.33
N PRO A 199 9.07 21.16 -9.20
CA PRO A 199 9.36 20.79 -10.58
C PRO A 199 10.44 19.70 -10.69
N GLU A 200 11.45 19.72 -9.83
CA GLU A 200 12.50 18.70 -9.79
C GLU A 200 11.93 17.33 -9.41
N TRP A 201 11.06 17.28 -8.40
CA TRP A 201 10.31 16.08 -8.04
C TRP A 201 9.47 15.56 -9.20
N LEU A 202 8.69 16.42 -9.84
CA LEU A 202 7.83 16.02 -10.96
C LEU A 202 8.69 15.50 -12.13
N PHE A 203 9.79 16.19 -12.45
CA PHE A 203 10.73 15.76 -13.48
C PHE A 203 11.29 14.36 -13.21
N ARG A 204 11.70 14.07 -11.96
CA ARG A 204 12.27 12.76 -11.58
C ARG A 204 11.23 11.67 -11.42
N ILE A 205 10.09 11.95 -10.79
CA ILE A 205 9.10 10.92 -10.51
C ILE A 205 8.40 10.44 -11.78
N TYR A 206 8.25 11.28 -12.81
CA TYR A 206 7.56 10.95 -14.07
C TYR A 206 8.46 10.31 -15.13
N GLN A 207 9.70 10.00 -14.80
CA GLN A 207 10.62 9.33 -15.71
C GLN A 207 10.18 7.89 -15.99
N ASP A 208 10.35 7.47 -17.23
CA ASP A 208 10.25 6.05 -17.58
C ASP A 208 11.58 5.37 -17.26
N THR A 209 11.52 4.09 -16.91
CA THR A 209 12.65 3.36 -16.32
C THR A 209 12.89 2.05 -17.06
N LEU A 210 14.14 1.85 -17.48
CA LEU A 210 14.65 0.54 -17.86
C LEU A 210 15.11 -0.17 -16.58
N VAL A 211 14.47 -1.27 -16.21
CA VAL A 211 14.79 -1.96 -14.96
C VAL A 211 16.05 -2.81 -15.16
N ASP A 212 17.07 -2.56 -14.34
CA ASP A 212 18.23 -3.45 -14.26
C ASP A 212 17.80 -4.75 -13.56
N ILE A 213 17.52 -5.78 -14.36
CA ILE A 213 16.98 -7.06 -13.89
C ILE A 213 17.89 -7.74 -12.85
N PRO A 214 19.23 -7.81 -13.03
CA PRO A 214 20.11 -8.41 -12.02
C PRO A 214 20.03 -7.70 -10.66
N SER A 215 20.16 -6.37 -10.64
CA SER A 215 20.04 -5.56 -9.42
C SER A 215 18.66 -5.72 -8.79
N PHE A 216 17.61 -5.72 -9.60
CA PHE A 216 16.24 -5.91 -9.14
C PHE A 216 16.04 -7.25 -8.43
N LEU A 217 16.45 -8.35 -9.05
CA LEU A 217 16.33 -9.69 -8.46
C LEU A 217 17.19 -9.85 -7.20
N GLU A 218 18.38 -9.24 -7.16
CA GLU A 218 19.22 -9.24 -5.97
C GLU A 218 18.51 -8.58 -4.79
N VAL A 219 17.92 -7.41 -4.99
CA VAL A 219 17.14 -6.69 -3.97
C VAL A 219 15.95 -7.52 -3.49
N LEU A 220 15.25 -8.23 -4.40
CA LEU A 220 14.17 -9.12 -4.01
C LEU A 220 14.64 -10.30 -3.15
N LYS A 221 15.74 -10.96 -3.52
CA LYS A 221 16.30 -12.08 -2.77
C LYS A 221 16.74 -11.68 -1.36
N GLN A 222 17.26 -10.46 -1.20
CA GLN A 222 17.66 -9.93 0.11
C GLN A 222 16.47 -9.43 0.94
N GLY A 223 15.47 -8.82 0.29
CA GLY A 223 14.35 -8.17 0.96
C GLY A 223 13.19 -9.10 1.31
N LEU A 224 12.96 -10.14 0.51
CA LEU A 224 11.87 -11.10 0.73
C LEU A 224 12.32 -12.19 1.70
N LYS A 225 11.61 -12.29 2.82
CA LYS A 225 11.81 -13.41 3.76
C LYS A 225 11.08 -14.63 3.20
N MET A 226 11.75 -15.79 3.19
CA MET A 226 11.09 -17.06 2.95
C MET A 226 9.95 -17.22 3.95
N ARG A 227 8.72 -17.02 3.45
CA ARG A 227 7.42 -17.04 4.14
C ARG A 227 7.50 -16.80 5.65
N PRO A 228 7.19 -15.59 6.16
CA PRO A 228 6.96 -15.44 7.59
C PRO A 228 5.92 -16.49 7.99
N SER A 229 6.26 -17.33 8.98
CA SER A 229 5.36 -18.36 9.49
C SER A 229 4.00 -17.72 9.72
N LEU A 230 3.01 -18.10 8.91
CA LEU A 230 1.61 -17.75 9.10
C LEU A 230 1.16 -18.43 10.39
N LYS A 231 1.60 -17.92 11.54
CA LYS A 231 0.86 -18.14 12.77
C LYS A 231 -0.49 -17.55 12.44
N LYS A 232 -1.51 -18.42 12.35
CA LYS A 232 -2.92 -18.04 12.24
C LYS A 232 -3.19 -17.07 13.38
N SER A 233 -2.92 -15.78 13.19
CA SER A 233 -3.40 -14.77 14.10
C SER A 233 -4.89 -14.75 13.80
N LYS A 234 -5.66 -15.35 14.71
CA LYS A 234 -7.10 -15.11 14.73
C LYS A 234 -7.26 -13.60 14.60
N PRO A 235 -8.11 -13.09 13.68
CA PRO A 235 -8.29 -11.67 13.56
C PRO A 235 -8.70 -11.16 14.93
N ALA A 236 -7.77 -10.51 15.63
CA ALA A 236 -8.07 -9.77 16.83
C ALA A 236 -8.82 -8.54 16.35
N SER A 237 -10.11 -8.73 16.12
CA SER A 237 -11.10 -7.68 15.97
C SER A 237 -11.26 -7.01 17.35
N THR A 238 -10.20 -6.39 17.86
CA THR A 238 -10.34 -5.35 18.87
C THR A 238 -10.77 -4.10 18.13
N VAL A 239 -12.04 -4.09 17.71
CA VAL A 239 -12.72 -2.84 17.37
C VAL A 239 -12.81 -2.09 18.70
N HIS A 240 -12.21 -0.90 18.74
CA HIS A 240 -12.27 -0.08 19.95
C HIS A 240 -13.58 0.73 19.94
N PRO A 241 -14.16 1.00 21.12
CA PRO A 241 -15.27 1.92 21.23
C PRO A 241 -14.89 3.28 20.64
N GLY A 242 -15.80 3.84 19.85
CA GLY A 242 -15.63 5.14 19.23
C GLY A 242 -15.44 6.21 20.30
N ARG A 243 -14.77 7.30 19.92
CA ARG A 243 -14.51 8.42 20.83
C ARG A 243 -15.82 8.96 21.41
N VAL A 244 -15.83 9.17 22.73
CA VAL A 244 -16.91 9.84 23.46
C VAL A 244 -17.16 11.23 22.86
N ARG A 245 -18.44 11.55 22.63
CA ARG A 245 -18.89 12.85 22.13
C ARG A 245 -19.84 13.49 23.14
N GLU A 246 -19.86 14.82 23.13
CA GLU A 246 -20.77 15.63 23.96
C GLU A 246 -20.71 15.26 25.46
N PRO A 247 -19.53 15.30 26.11
CA PRO A 247 -19.44 15.06 27.53
C PRO A 247 -20.16 16.19 28.29
N GLN A 248 -21.11 15.82 29.12
CA GLN A 248 -21.82 16.72 30.03
C GLN A 248 -21.40 16.41 31.47
N CYS A 249 -21.22 17.47 32.24
CA CYS A 249 -20.85 17.40 33.64
C CYS A 249 -21.84 18.25 34.42
N GLN A 250 -22.56 17.62 35.35
CA GLN A 250 -23.54 18.29 36.20
C GLN A 250 -23.15 18.08 37.66
N THR A 251 -23.03 19.17 38.39
CA THR A 251 -22.84 19.17 39.83
C THR A 251 -24.16 19.51 40.50
N SER A 252 -24.55 18.75 41.50
CA SER A 252 -25.69 19.07 42.35
C SER A 252 -25.32 18.87 43.80
N VAL A 253 -25.70 19.83 44.65
CA VAL A 253 -25.52 19.75 46.09
C VAL A 253 -26.89 19.45 46.68
N GLN A 254 -27.06 18.24 47.18
CA GLN A 254 -28.38 17.77 47.66
C GLN A 254 -28.59 18.03 49.15
N ALA A 255 -27.51 18.24 49.92
CA ALA A 255 -27.53 18.65 51.33
C ALA A 255 -26.18 19.28 51.75
N THR A 256 -26.09 19.82 52.98
CA THR A 256 -24.91 20.55 53.49
C THR A 256 -23.59 19.75 53.49
N ASN A 257 -23.63 18.41 53.34
CA ASN A 257 -22.46 17.53 53.32
C ASN A 257 -22.38 16.56 52.12
N GLU A 258 -23.24 16.68 51.10
CA GLU A 258 -23.19 15.78 49.94
C GLU A 258 -23.22 16.54 48.61
N ALA A 259 -22.09 16.47 47.90
CA ALA A 259 -21.94 16.96 46.55
C ALA A 259 -21.92 15.77 45.57
N LYS A 260 -22.84 15.78 44.61
CA LYS A 260 -22.94 14.76 43.56
C LYS A 260 -22.42 15.33 42.24
N LEU A 261 -21.43 14.64 41.66
CA LEU A 261 -20.95 14.86 40.30
C LEU A 261 -21.56 13.81 39.38
N THR A 262 -22.31 14.23 38.37
CA THR A 262 -22.83 13.34 37.32
C THR A 262 -22.13 13.68 36.02
N VAL A 263 -21.44 12.69 35.45
CA VAL A 263 -20.81 12.80 34.12
C VAL A 263 -21.57 11.90 33.16
N SER A 264 -21.99 12.44 32.03
CA SER A 264 -22.71 11.71 30.98
C SER A 264 -22.17 12.09 29.60
N TRP A 265 -22.45 11.28 28.59
CA TRP A 265 -22.03 11.54 27.21
C TRP A 265 -22.88 10.78 26.20
N GLN A 266 -22.77 11.14 24.93
CA GLN A 266 -23.43 10.43 23.86
C GLN A 266 -22.79 9.05 23.64
N ILE A 267 -23.60 7.98 23.65
CA ILE A 267 -23.15 6.60 23.42
C ILE A 267 -22.45 6.50 22.06
N PRO A 268 -21.21 6.00 22.00
CA PRO A 268 -20.52 5.85 20.72
C PRO A 268 -21.25 4.94 19.75
N TRP A 269 -21.37 5.41 18.50
CA TRP A 269 -22.20 4.77 17.47
C TRP A 269 -21.83 3.31 17.18
N ASN A 270 -20.56 2.93 17.41
CA ASN A 270 -20.06 1.60 17.12
C ASN A 270 -20.17 0.62 18.30
N LEU A 271 -20.67 1.05 19.47
CA LEU A 271 -20.78 0.19 20.66
C LEU A 271 -21.62 -1.07 20.39
N LYS A 272 -22.69 -0.95 19.60
CA LYS A 272 -23.57 -2.06 19.19
C LYS A 272 -22.86 -3.15 18.38
N TYR A 273 -21.69 -2.85 17.81
CA TYR A 273 -20.88 -3.80 17.05
C TYR A 273 -19.77 -4.43 17.89
N LEU A 274 -19.63 -4.03 19.16
CA LEU A 274 -18.66 -4.58 20.09
C LEU A 274 -19.28 -5.71 20.92
N LYS A 275 -18.65 -6.88 20.90
CA LYS A 275 -18.98 -7.98 21.82
C LYS A 275 -18.27 -7.80 23.16
N VAL A 276 -18.70 -6.81 23.94
CA VAL A 276 -18.10 -6.44 25.23
C VAL A 276 -19.19 -6.29 26.30
N ARG A 277 -18.93 -6.79 27.52
CA ARG A 277 -19.86 -6.63 28.65
C ARG A 277 -19.74 -5.26 29.31
N GLU A 278 -18.54 -4.68 29.29
CA GLU A 278 -18.23 -3.42 29.92
C GLU A 278 -17.25 -2.66 29.02
N VAL A 279 -17.47 -1.35 28.87
CA VAL A 279 -16.61 -0.46 28.10
C VAL A 279 -16.10 0.62 29.03
N LYS A 280 -14.78 0.67 29.24
CA LYS A 280 -14.12 1.69 30.03
C LYS A 280 -13.57 2.76 29.10
N TYR A 281 -13.91 4.02 29.39
CA TYR A 281 -13.47 5.21 28.68
C TYR A 281 -12.51 6.00 29.55
#